data_AF-A0A3P9QFM9-F1
#
_entry.id   AF-A0A3P9QFM9-F1
#
_cell.length_a   1.000
_cell.length_b   1.000
_cell.length_c   1.000
_cell.angle_alpha   90.00
_cell.angle_beta   90.00
_cell.angle_gamma   90.00
#
_symmetry.space_group_name_H-M   'P 1'
#
loop_
_entity.id
_entity.type
_entity.pdbx_description
1 polymer ?
#
loop_
_entity_poly.entity_id
_entity_poly.type
_entity_poly.pdbx_seq_one_letter_code
_entity_poly.pdbx_strand_id
1 'polypeptide(L)'
;YDTMAATARRQPEGSLVYVIDQTDLYVRVRDGVRQVQVKLLHLIALNSPQKGGMRGISGADFLCFSQAQAIGMKGTFRAFLSSKLEDLNSIVYSSNRENVPIVNLKDEVLFDNWNRIFSDSRMRDNVSIYSFDGKDVLQDDTWPEKMMWHGSTSRGQRDVDNYCEAWRVGDRALTGMASPLGF
;
A
#
# COMPACT_ATOMS: atom_id res chain seq x y z
N TYR A 1 -15.55 8.79 21.97
CA TYR A 1 -16.35 9.74 21.17
C TYR A 1 -17.10 10.73 22.05
N ASP A 2 -17.98 10.30 22.97
CA ASP A 2 -18.83 11.22 23.74
C ASP A 2 -18.05 12.24 24.61
N THR A 3 -16.96 11.80 25.25
CA THR A 3 -16.05 12.66 26.01
C THR A 3 -15.35 13.71 25.12
N MET A 4 -14.88 13.31 23.94
CA MET A 4 -14.30 14.22 22.95
C MET A 4 -15.37 15.19 22.42
N ALA A 5 -16.57 14.71 22.06
CA ALA A 5 -17.63 15.56 21.52
C ALA A 5 -18.10 16.60 22.54
N ALA A 6 -18.20 16.23 23.82
CA ALA A 6 -18.51 17.16 24.91
C ALA A 6 -17.41 18.22 25.11
N THR A 7 -16.15 17.83 24.99
CA THR A 7 -14.99 18.74 25.12
C THR A 7 -14.88 19.67 23.91
N ALA A 8 -15.07 19.15 22.70
CA ALA A 8 -15.01 19.89 21.45
C ALA A 8 -16.12 20.95 21.33
N ARG A 9 -17.29 20.75 21.96
CA ARG A 9 -18.37 21.75 22.01
C ARG A 9 -17.94 23.08 22.64
N ARG A 10 -16.95 23.04 23.55
CA ARG A 10 -16.38 24.23 24.21
C ARG A 10 -15.39 24.97 23.33
N GLN A 11 -14.96 24.38 22.21
CA GLN A 11 -14.08 25.01 21.25
C GLN A 11 -14.88 25.84 20.22
N PRO A 12 -14.32 26.95 19.72
CA PRO A 12 -14.91 27.71 18.63
C PRO A 12 -15.17 26.85 17.39
N GLU A 13 -16.21 27.18 16.62
CA GLU A 13 -16.42 26.60 15.29
C GLU A 13 -15.19 26.81 14.39
N GLY A 14 -14.81 25.77 13.62
CA GLY A 14 -13.59 25.73 12.83
C GLY A 14 -12.36 25.18 13.55
N SER A 15 -12.42 24.97 14.87
CA SER A 15 -11.29 24.39 15.62
C SER A 15 -10.99 22.96 15.18
N LEU A 16 -9.71 22.63 15.04
CA LEU A 16 -9.25 21.26 14.84
C LEU A 16 -9.07 20.55 16.18
N VAL A 17 -9.58 19.32 16.26
CA VAL A 17 -9.51 18.46 17.45
C VAL A 17 -8.85 17.15 17.04
N TYR A 18 -7.65 16.89 17.55
CA TYR A 18 -6.93 15.65 17.31
C TYR A 18 -7.11 14.69 18.48
N VAL A 19 -7.54 13.46 18.21
CA VAL A 19 -7.73 12.40 19.21
C VAL A 19 -6.54 11.46 19.15
N ILE A 20 -5.59 11.62 20.08
CA ILE A 20 -4.30 10.90 20.09
C ILE A 20 -4.51 9.39 20.10
N ASP A 21 -5.38 8.87 20.97
CA ASP A 21 -5.59 7.41 21.15
C ASP A 21 -6.11 6.71 19.88
N GLN A 22 -6.78 7.45 18.99
CA GLN A 22 -7.36 6.93 17.75
C GLN A 22 -6.67 7.45 16.50
N THR A 23 -5.70 8.37 16.66
CA THR A 23 -5.04 9.11 15.58
C THR A 23 -6.01 9.82 14.62
N ASP A 24 -7.21 10.15 15.09
CA ASP A 24 -8.27 10.76 14.29
C ASP A 24 -8.30 12.28 14.42
N LEU A 25 -8.43 12.97 13.29
CA LEU A 25 -8.61 14.41 13.23
C LEU A 25 -10.10 14.75 13.05
N TYR A 26 -10.59 15.73 13.80
CA TYR A 26 -11.94 16.25 13.69
C TYR A 26 -11.92 17.77 13.51
N VAL A 27 -12.94 18.29 12.83
CA VAL A 27 -13.25 19.71 12.78
C VAL A 27 -14.51 19.99 13.59
N ARG A 28 -14.45 21.00 14.47
CA ARG A 28 -15.59 21.52 15.22
C ARG A 28 -16.51 22.28 14.26
N VAL A 29 -17.74 21.81 14.11
CA VAL A 29 -18.80 22.42 13.27
C VAL A 29 -19.98 22.81 14.15
N ARG A 30 -20.82 23.79 13.80
CA ARG A 30 -21.94 24.31 14.62
C ARG A 30 -22.60 23.33 15.60
N ASP A 31 -23.03 22.15 15.12
CA ASP A 31 -23.80 21.17 15.91
C ASP A 31 -22.99 19.97 16.44
N GLY A 32 -21.66 20.01 16.37
CA GLY A 32 -20.81 18.96 16.93
C GLY A 32 -19.42 18.92 16.31
N VAL A 33 -18.99 17.74 15.90
CA VAL A 33 -17.71 17.54 15.21
C VAL A 33 -17.91 16.70 13.95
N ARG A 34 -17.06 16.91 12.95
CA ARG A 34 -16.96 16.04 11.78
C ARG A 34 -15.55 15.51 11.67
N GLN A 35 -15.42 14.21 11.42
CA GLN A 35 -14.11 13.60 11.21
C GLN A 35 -13.54 14.10 9.89
N VAL A 36 -12.28 14.53 9.92
CA VAL A 36 -11.50 14.88 8.75
C VAL A 36 -10.86 13.58 8.25
N GLN A 37 -11.39 13.05 7.15
CA GLN A 37 -10.80 11.87 6.51
C GLN A 37 -9.54 12.28 5.74
N VAL A 38 -8.39 11.82 6.23
CA VAL A 38 -7.15 11.83 5.45
C VAL A 38 -7.09 10.51 4.68
N LYS A 39 -7.05 10.60 3.35
CA LYS A 39 -6.87 9.41 2.51
C LYS A 39 -5.39 9.17 2.32
N LEU A 40 -4.96 7.94 2.55
CA LEU A 40 -3.62 7.43 2.26
C LEU A 40 -3.77 6.10 1.53
N LEU A 41 -2.79 5.74 0.71
CA LEU A 41 -2.67 4.41 0.14
C LEU A 41 -1.40 3.76 0.70
N HIS A 42 -1.57 2.72 1.50
CA HIS A 42 -0.45 2.00 2.09
C HIS A 42 0.13 0.99 1.09
N LEU A 43 1.44 1.07 0.85
CA LEU A 43 2.23 0.06 0.15
C LEU A 43 3.09 -0.68 1.19
N ILE A 44 2.74 -1.95 1.43
CA ILE A 44 3.29 -2.77 2.51
C ILE A 44 3.66 -4.13 1.93
N ALA A 45 4.80 -4.67 2.35
CA ALA A 45 5.25 -5.99 1.91
C ALA A 45 4.54 -7.13 2.66
N LEU A 46 4.42 -8.29 2.01
CA LEU A 46 4.10 -9.53 2.71
C LEU A 46 5.26 -9.91 3.65
N ASN A 47 4.98 -10.59 4.77
CA ASN A 47 5.94 -10.97 5.83
C ASN A 47 7.03 -11.99 5.42
N SER A 48 7.02 -12.48 4.18
CA SER A 48 8.07 -13.37 3.66
C SER A 48 8.16 -13.24 2.13
N PRO A 49 9.35 -13.42 1.54
CA PRO A 49 9.51 -13.38 0.09
C PRO A 49 8.67 -14.48 -0.59
N GLN A 50 8.11 -14.16 -1.75
CA GLN A 50 7.31 -15.09 -2.55
C GLN A 50 8.04 -15.48 -3.83
N LYS A 51 7.90 -16.75 -4.21
CA LYS A 51 8.22 -17.22 -5.56
C LYS A 51 7.07 -16.86 -6.51
N GLY A 52 7.25 -17.07 -7.82
CA GLY A 52 6.19 -16.84 -8.80
C GLY A 52 4.90 -17.63 -8.56
N GLY A 53 4.96 -18.81 -7.91
CA GLY A 53 3.83 -19.70 -7.67
C GLY A 53 2.93 -19.29 -6.50
N MET A 54 2.32 -18.12 -6.56
CA MET A 54 1.46 -17.55 -5.51
C MET A 54 0.01 -18.06 -5.55
N ARG A 55 -0.24 -19.22 -6.19
CA ARG A 55 -1.59 -19.76 -6.48
C ARG A 55 -2.45 -18.79 -7.32
N GLY A 56 -1.81 -18.06 -8.21
CA GLY A 56 -2.41 -17.02 -9.03
C GLY A 56 -2.69 -15.72 -8.26
N ILE A 57 -3.23 -14.72 -8.97
CA ILE A 57 -3.51 -13.40 -8.36
C ILE A 57 -4.43 -13.48 -7.14
N SER A 58 -5.41 -14.39 -7.14
CA SER A 58 -6.32 -14.58 -6.00
C SER A 58 -5.60 -15.11 -4.75
N GLY A 59 -4.56 -15.93 -4.91
CA GLY A 59 -3.75 -16.40 -3.80
C GLY A 59 -2.85 -15.28 -3.25
N ALA A 60 -2.26 -14.46 -4.12
CA ALA A 60 -1.51 -13.27 -3.73
C ALA A 60 -2.40 -12.25 -2.99
N ASP A 61 -3.58 -11.94 -3.52
CA ASP A 61 -4.57 -11.06 -2.88
C ASP A 61 -4.99 -11.60 -1.50
N PHE A 62 -5.18 -12.91 -1.36
CA PHE A 62 -5.51 -13.53 -0.07
C PHE A 62 -4.38 -13.40 0.96
N LEU A 63 -3.11 -13.50 0.55
CA LEU A 63 -1.97 -13.25 1.43
C LEU A 63 -1.97 -11.79 1.94
N CYS A 64 -2.22 -10.83 1.05
CA CYS A 64 -2.32 -9.41 1.43
C CYS A 64 -3.46 -9.17 2.42
N PHE A 65 -4.66 -9.70 2.11
CA PHE A 65 -5.83 -9.58 2.97
C PHE A 65 -5.60 -10.18 4.37
N SER A 66 -5.11 -11.42 4.42
CA SER A 66 -4.93 -12.14 5.69
C SER A 66 -3.89 -11.49 6.60
N GLN A 67 -2.77 -11.01 6.05
CA GLN A 67 -1.72 -10.36 6.84
C GLN A 67 -2.12 -8.96 7.31
N ALA A 68 -2.80 -8.18 6.47
CA ALA A 68 -3.38 -6.90 6.88
C ALA A 68 -4.39 -7.08 8.03
N GLN A 69 -5.27 -8.07 7.93
CA GLN A 69 -6.26 -8.37 8.95
C GLN A 69 -5.62 -8.80 10.27
N ALA A 70 -4.53 -9.58 10.22
CA ALA A 70 -3.82 -10.07 11.40
C ALA A 70 -3.25 -8.94 12.29
N ILE A 71 -2.93 -7.78 11.69
CA ILE A 71 -2.47 -6.59 12.42
C ILE A 71 -3.55 -5.52 12.59
N GLY A 72 -4.81 -5.85 12.28
CA GLY A 72 -5.95 -4.95 12.47
C GLY A 72 -6.02 -3.79 11.48
N MET A 73 -5.29 -3.84 10.36
CA MET A 73 -5.41 -2.80 9.34
C MET A 73 -6.80 -2.81 8.69
N LYS A 74 -7.34 -1.62 8.50
CA LYS A 74 -8.64 -1.40 7.87
C LYS A 74 -8.44 -1.07 6.40
N GLY A 75 -9.38 -1.48 5.55
CA GLY A 75 -9.36 -1.24 4.11
C GLY A 75 -9.18 -2.52 3.29
N THR A 76 -8.99 -2.35 1.98
CA THR A 76 -8.84 -3.47 1.04
C THR A 76 -7.40 -3.52 0.55
N PHE A 77 -6.68 -4.57 0.94
CA PHE A 77 -5.33 -4.82 0.45
C PHE A 77 -5.37 -5.81 -0.71
N ARG A 78 -4.70 -5.44 -1.81
CA ARG A 78 -4.55 -6.24 -3.02
C ARG A 78 -3.07 -6.35 -3.36
N ALA A 79 -2.69 -7.42 -4.05
CA ALA A 79 -1.32 -7.64 -4.49
C ALA A 79 -0.90 -6.56 -5.50
N PHE A 80 0.30 -6.03 -5.34
CA PHE A 80 0.92 -5.09 -6.27
C PHE A 80 1.49 -5.84 -7.49
N LEU A 81 0.61 -6.48 -8.27
CA LEU A 81 0.98 -7.32 -9.40
C LEU A 81 0.00 -7.11 -10.56
N SER A 82 0.50 -7.06 -11.79
CA SER A 82 -0.35 -7.26 -12.97
C SER A 82 -0.93 -8.69 -12.96
N SER A 83 -2.10 -8.88 -13.54
CA SER A 83 -2.72 -10.19 -13.69
C SER A 83 -3.13 -10.46 -15.15
N LYS A 84 -3.75 -11.62 -15.41
CA LYS A 84 -4.26 -11.96 -16.75
C LYS A 84 -5.26 -10.94 -17.29
N LEU A 85 -6.06 -10.32 -16.41
CA LEU A 85 -7.18 -9.46 -16.79
C LEU A 85 -7.04 -8.00 -16.32
N GLU A 86 -6.03 -7.68 -15.52
CA GLU A 86 -5.89 -6.38 -14.88
C GLU A 86 -4.45 -5.89 -14.99
N ASP A 87 -4.29 -4.65 -15.44
CA ASP A 87 -3.01 -3.95 -15.43
C ASP A 87 -2.72 -3.42 -14.03
N LEU A 88 -1.46 -3.50 -13.60
CA LEU A 88 -1.03 -3.01 -12.30
C LEU A 88 -1.45 -1.56 -12.06
N ASN A 89 -1.26 -0.66 -13.05
CA ASN A 89 -1.63 0.75 -12.92
C ASN A 89 -3.14 0.99 -12.71
N SER A 90 -3.98 -0.03 -12.92
CA SER A 90 -5.43 0.06 -12.85
C SER A 90 -6.03 -0.41 -11.52
N ILE A 91 -5.24 -1.06 -10.65
CA ILE A 91 -5.69 -1.64 -9.36
C ILE A 91 -6.31 -0.58 -8.43
N VAL A 92 -5.71 0.62 -8.39
CA VAL A 92 -6.23 1.75 -7.61
C VAL A 92 -7.33 2.45 -8.40
N TYR A 93 -8.46 2.75 -7.74
CA TYR A 93 -9.55 3.53 -8.33
C TYR A 93 -9.05 4.89 -8.86
N SER A 94 -9.50 5.27 -10.05
CA SER A 94 -9.05 6.48 -10.77
C SER A 94 -9.11 7.76 -9.91
N SER A 95 -10.15 7.92 -9.11
CA SER A 95 -10.35 9.09 -8.23
C SER A 95 -9.28 9.26 -7.14
N ASN A 96 -8.53 8.20 -6.82
CA ASN A 96 -7.48 8.23 -5.81
C ASN A 96 -6.06 8.31 -6.42
N ARG A 97 -5.91 8.33 -7.75
CA ARG A 97 -4.58 8.18 -8.38
C ARG A 97 -3.71 9.44 -8.36
N GLU A 98 -4.30 10.62 -8.33
CA GLU A 98 -3.58 11.89 -8.45
C GLU A 98 -3.38 12.62 -7.12
N ASN A 99 -4.33 12.44 -6.18
CA ASN A 99 -4.45 13.28 -4.99
C ASN A 99 -4.27 12.52 -3.67
N VAL A 100 -3.87 11.23 -3.73
CA VAL A 100 -3.66 10.40 -2.54
C VAL A 100 -2.21 9.93 -2.50
N PRO A 101 -1.44 10.26 -1.45
CA PRO A 101 -0.06 9.83 -1.34
C PRO A 101 0.05 8.34 -1.07
N ILE A 102 1.17 7.78 -1.53
CA ILE A 102 1.52 6.38 -1.27
C ILE A 102 2.49 6.36 -0.08
N VAL A 103 2.12 5.67 0.98
CA VAL A 103 2.87 5.63 2.24
C VAL A 103 3.27 4.21 2.61
N ASN A 104 4.29 4.05 3.44
CA ASN A 104 4.65 2.77 4.03
C ASN A 104 3.81 2.47 5.30
N LEU A 105 4.11 1.37 6.01
CA LEU A 105 3.41 0.98 7.26
C LEU A 105 3.47 2.06 8.36
N LYS A 106 4.50 2.91 8.35
CA LYS A 106 4.73 3.96 9.35
C LYS A 106 4.22 5.33 8.92
N ASP A 107 3.38 5.38 7.88
CA ASP A 107 2.83 6.60 7.28
C ASP A 107 3.88 7.54 6.66
N GLU A 108 5.10 7.04 6.38
CA GLU A 108 6.12 7.79 5.66
C GLU A 108 5.84 7.74 4.16
N VAL A 109 5.87 8.89 3.49
CA VAL A 109 5.55 8.98 2.06
C VAL A 109 6.64 8.32 1.21
N LEU A 110 6.25 7.33 0.41
CA LEU A 110 7.08 6.65 -0.58
C LEU A 110 7.01 7.34 -1.95
N PHE A 111 5.79 7.72 -2.37
CA PHE A 111 5.52 8.40 -3.62
C PHE A 111 4.42 9.45 -3.42
N ASP A 112 4.50 10.56 -4.14
CA ASP A 112 3.53 11.67 -4.02
C ASP A 112 2.10 11.22 -4.36
N ASN A 113 1.94 10.29 -5.31
CA ASN A 113 0.68 9.66 -5.66
C ASN A 113 0.89 8.40 -6.52
N TRP A 114 -0.20 7.70 -6.84
CA TRP A 114 -0.17 6.44 -7.61
C TRP A 114 0.42 6.58 -9.01
N ASN A 115 0.08 7.66 -9.72
CA ASN A 115 0.56 7.87 -11.09
C ASN A 115 2.08 8.04 -11.15
N ARG A 116 2.69 8.59 -10.09
CA ARG A 116 4.15 8.78 -10.01
C ARG A 116 4.91 7.46 -10.10
N ILE A 117 4.40 6.39 -9.50
CA ILE A 117 5.01 5.04 -9.55
C ILE A 117 5.31 4.61 -11.01
N PHE A 118 4.49 5.04 -11.97
CA PHE A 118 4.57 4.65 -13.39
C PHE A 118 5.08 5.76 -14.32
N SER A 119 5.66 6.84 -13.77
CA SER A 119 6.12 8.02 -14.52
C SER A 119 7.62 8.29 -14.37
N ASP A 120 8.44 7.23 -14.40
CA ASP A 120 9.90 7.25 -14.19
C ASP A 120 10.36 7.89 -12.86
N SER A 121 9.47 8.02 -11.88
CA SER A 121 9.82 8.54 -10.56
C SER A 121 10.45 7.44 -9.70
N ARG A 122 11.45 7.81 -8.91
CA ARG A 122 12.01 6.94 -7.89
C ARG A 122 11.22 7.06 -6.59
N MET A 123 11.28 6.00 -5.79
CA MET A 123 10.86 6.09 -4.38
C MET A 123 11.66 7.20 -3.70
N ARG A 124 11.04 7.92 -2.76
CA ARG A 124 11.73 8.97 -1.99
C ARG A 124 13.00 8.42 -1.32
N ASP A 125 13.97 9.30 -1.11
CA ASP A 125 15.20 8.96 -0.39
C ASP A 125 14.94 8.83 1.12
N ASN A 126 15.76 8.02 1.81
CA ASN A 126 15.73 7.82 3.26
C ASN A 126 14.40 7.29 3.82
N VAL A 127 13.61 6.60 3.00
CA VAL A 127 12.42 5.86 3.45
C VAL A 127 12.58 4.38 3.09
N SER A 128 11.90 3.52 3.84
CA SER A 128 11.89 2.07 3.57
C SER A 128 10.49 1.52 3.39
N ILE A 129 10.40 0.32 2.82
CA ILE A 129 9.18 -0.49 2.78
C ILE A 129 9.22 -1.45 3.96
N TYR A 130 8.11 -1.49 4.70
CA TYR A 130 7.95 -2.41 5.82
C TYR A 130 7.00 -3.55 5.44
N SER A 131 7.22 -4.73 6.01
CA SER A 131 6.24 -5.83 5.99
C SER A 131 5.13 -5.61 7.00
N PHE A 132 4.01 -6.34 6.89
CA PHE A 132 2.91 -6.26 7.87
C PHE A 132 3.36 -6.54 9.31
N ASP A 133 4.33 -7.44 9.52
CA ASP A 133 4.92 -7.71 10.85
C ASP A 133 5.98 -6.68 11.29
N GLY A 134 6.17 -5.60 10.52
CA GLY A 134 6.95 -4.42 10.92
C GLY A 134 8.44 -4.48 10.60
N LYS A 135 8.91 -5.48 9.85
CA LYS A 135 10.32 -5.58 9.43
C LYS A 135 10.63 -4.62 8.30
N ASP A 136 11.81 -4.02 8.35
CA ASP A 136 12.33 -3.20 7.25
C ASP A 136 12.84 -4.12 6.13
N VAL A 137 12.15 -4.15 4.99
CA VAL A 137 12.46 -5.08 3.88
C VAL A 137 13.84 -4.82 3.29
N LEU A 138 14.31 -3.57 3.27
CA LEU A 138 15.61 -3.21 2.72
C LEU A 138 16.77 -3.63 3.62
N GLN A 139 16.53 -3.76 4.93
CA GLN A 139 17.57 -4.07 5.92
C GLN A 139 17.50 -5.48 6.48
N ASP A 140 16.32 -6.10 6.53
CA ASP A 140 16.10 -7.40 7.19
C ASP A 140 16.51 -8.59 6.30
N ASP A 141 17.21 -9.55 6.88
CA ASP A 141 17.73 -10.75 6.19
C ASP A 141 16.63 -11.73 5.74
N THR A 142 15.38 -11.56 6.20
CA THR A 142 14.22 -12.32 5.71
C THR A 142 14.05 -12.16 4.19
N TRP A 143 14.45 -11.02 3.62
CA TRP A 143 14.51 -10.78 2.16
C TRP A 143 15.96 -10.70 1.70
N PRO A 144 16.60 -11.82 1.33
CA PRO A 144 17.98 -11.77 0.83
C PRO A 144 18.08 -11.03 -0.50
N GLU A 145 17.06 -11.16 -1.36
CA GLU A 145 16.94 -10.46 -2.64
C GLU A 145 16.03 -9.24 -2.45
N LYS A 146 16.58 -8.03 -2.59
CA LYS A 146 15.83 -6.76 -2.43
C LYS A 146 15.05 -6.41 -3.70
N MET A 147 14.24 -7.35 -4.16
CA MET A 147 13.49 -7.29 -5.41
C MET A 147 11.98 -7.40 -5.15
N MET A 148 11.19 -6.66 -5.93
CA MET A 148 9.73 -6.74 -5.94
C MET A 148 9.24 -7.34 -7.25
N TRP A 149 8.38 -8.35 -7.20
CA TRP A 149 7.62 -8.80 -8.36
C TRP A 149 6.57 -7.76 -8.74
N HIS A 150 6.32 -7.57 -10.03
CA HIS A 150 5.22 -6.75 -10.54
C HIS A 150 4.58 -7.29 -11.83
N GLY A 151 5.35 -7.95 -12.71
CA GLY A 151 4.82 -8.53 -13.95
C GLY A 151 4.27 -7.48 -14.94
N SER A 152 4.86 -6.29 -14.93
CA SER A 152 4.38 -5.13 -15.68
C SER A 152 5.51 -4.41 -16.39
N THR A 153 5.16 -3.65 -17.43
CA THR A 153 6.06 -2.63 -18.02
C THR A 153 6.26 -1.46 -17.05
N SER A 154 7.17 -0.54 -17.37
CA SER A 154 7.38 0.70 -16.60
C SER A 154 6.13 1.58 -16.48
N ARG A 155 5.17 1.45 -17.41
CA ARG A 155 3.88 2.14 -17.37
C ARG A 155 2.79 1.40 -16.58
N GLY A 156 3.15 0.28 -15.93
CA GLY A 156 2.23 -0.56 -15.17
C GLY A 156 1.25 -1.36 -16.02
N GLN A 157 1.52 -1.53 -17.32
CA GLN A 157 0.73 -2.40 -18.20
C GLN A 157 1.21 -3.84 -18.03
N ARG A 158 0.29 -4.82 -18.01
CA ARG A 158 0.67 -6.24 -17.86
C ARG A 158 1.60 -6.70 -18.99
N ASP A 159 2.64 -7.43 -18.62
CA ASP A 159 3.48 -8.16 -19.56
C ASP A 159 3.11 -9.65 -19.47
N VAL A 160 2.35 -10.12 -20.45
CA VAL A 160 1.75 -11.46 -20.43
C VAL A 160 2.76 -12.59 -20.53
N ASP A 161 3.96 -12.30 -21.03
CA ASP A 161 5.03 -13.29 -21.16
C ASP A 161 5.92 -13.32 -19.91
N ASN A 162 5.87 -12.27 -19.07
CA ASN A 162 6.77 -12.08 -17.92
C ASN A 162 6.00 -11.86 -16.60
N TYR A 163 5.12 -12.79 -16.25
CA TYR A 163 4.41 -12.80 -14.96
C TYR A 163 4.19 -14.21 -14.37
N CYS A 164 5.12 -15.14 -14.61
CA CYS A 164 5.11 -16.50 -14.04
C CYS A 164 3.80 -17.28 -14.27
N GLU A 165 3.30 -17.28 -15.52
CA GLU A 165 1.98 -17.83 -15.90
C GLU A 165 0.84 -17.31 -15.02
N ALA A 166 0.74 -15.98 -14.93
CA ALA A 166 -0.19 -15.27 -14.06
C ALA A 166 -0.05 -15.71 -12.58
N TRP A 167 1.19 -15.81 -12.12
CA TRP A 167 1.60 -16.14 -10.75
C TRP A 167 1.17 -17.53 -10.27
N ARG A 168 1.02 -18.48 -11.19
CA ARG A 168 0.62 -19.86 -10.87
C ARG A 168 1.81 -20.80 -10.72
N VAL A 169 2.94 -20.45 -11.32
CA VAL A 169 4.11 -21.33 -11.39
C VAL A 169 5.33 -20.64 -10.80
N GLY A 170 6.14 -21.38 -10.04
CA GLY A 170 7.38 -20.90 -9.42
C GLY A 170 8.63 -21.62 -9.94
N ASP A 171 8.53 -22.24 -11.11
CA ASP A 171 9.62 -22.94 -11.79
C ASP A 171 10.68 -21.93 -12.29
N ARG A 172 11.96 -22.32 -12.25
CA ARG A 172 13.10 -21.51 -12.70
C ARG A 172 13.11 -21.28 -14.22
N ALA A 173 12.43 -22.12 -15.00
CA ALA A 173 12.36 -21.97 -16.45
C ALA A 173 11.48 -20.80 -16.91
N LEU A 174 10.60 -20.29 -16.03
CA LEU A 174 9.70 -19.18 -16.33
C LEU A 174 10.17 -17.91 -15.66
N THR A 175 9.94 -16.78 -16.33
CA THR A 175 10.35 -15.45 -15.88
C THR A 175 9.16 -14.61 -15.44
N GLY A 176 9.47 -13.62 -14.61
CA GLY A 176 8.55 -12.56 -14.21
C GLY A 176 9.28 -11.22 -14.24
N MET A 177 8.55 -10.12 -14.44
CA MET A 177 9.13 -8.79 -14.25
C MET A 177 9.24 -8.48 -12.76
N ALA A 178 10.44 -8.08 -12.35
CA ALA A 178 10.74 -7.61 -11.02
C ALA A 178 11.59 -6.34 -11.07
N SER A 179 11.53 -5.54 -10.02
CA SER A 179 12.31 -4.31 -9.87
C SER A 179 13.09 -4.32 -8.56
N PRO A 180 14.30 -3.76 -8.50
CA PRO A 180 15.02 -3.57 -7.24
C PRO A 180 14.30 -2.53 -6.37
N LEU A 181 14.25 -2.79 -5.06
CA LEU A 181 13.63 -1.91 -4.06
C LEU A 181 14.60 -0.88 -3.48
N GLY A 182 15.91 -1.09 -3.64
CA GLY A 182 16.98 -0.19 -3.24
C GLY A 182 17.86 0.19 -4.44
N PHE A 183 18.65 1.25 -4.28
CA PHE A 183 19.62 1.71 -5.27
C PHE A 183 20.88 0.84 -5.28
#